data_AF-A0A1G9NZ89-F1
#
_entry.id   AF-A0A1G9NZ89-F1
#
_cell.length_a   1.000
_cell.length_b   1.000
_cell.length_c   1.000
_cell.angle_alpha   90.00
_cell.angle_beta   90.00
_cell.angle_gamma   90.00
#
_symmetry.space_group_name_H-M   'P 1'
#
loop_
_entity.id
_entity.type
_entity.pdbx_description
1 polymer ?
#
loop_
_entity_poly.entity_id
_entity_poly.type
_entity_poly.pdbx_seq_one_letter_code
_entity_poly.pdbx_strand_id
1 'polypeptide(L)'
;MSPKAAYQDKMLAEASASETDLDRFKILSHQRFFTGCVAGFDQFTMVLKGDKGEKQLVLVYKHAISTIAADDSLLENNKEEVND
;
A
#
# COMPACT_ATOMS: atom_id res chain seq x y z
N MET A 1 8.72 24.52 0.30
CA MET A 1 8.17 23.45 -0.55
C MET A 1 7.68 22.37 0.40
N SER A 2 6.37 22.24 0.63
CA SER A 2 5.89 21.17 1.51
C SER A 2 6.23 19.81 0.88
N PRO A 3 6.64 18.80 1.65
CA PRO A 3 7.03 17.53 1.07
C PRO A 3 5.75 16.84 0.59
N LYS A 4 5.47 16.95 -0.72
CA LYS A 4 4.39 16.21 -1.40
C LYS A 4 4.56 14.69 -1.22
N ALA A 5 5.77 14.24 -0.87
CA ALA A 5 6.12 12.88 -0.49
C ALA A 5 5.60 12.44 0.90
N ALA A 6 5.29 13.37 1.81
CA ALA A 6 5.06 13.04 3.22
C ALA A 6 3.85 12.14 3.49
N TYR A 7 2.74 12.31 2.75
CA TYR A 7 1.53 11.51 2.99
C TYR A 7 1.62 10.11 2.39
N GLN A 8 2.15 10.01 1.17
CA GLN A 8 2.35 8.71 0.52
C GLN A 8 3.34 7.86 1.31
N ASP A 9 4.49 8.44 1.66
CA ASP A 9 5.54 7.69 2.36
C ASP A 9 5.08 7.28 3.76
N LYS A 10 4.32 8.13 4.47
CA LYS A 10 3.70 7.77 5.76
C LYS A 10 2.75 6.59 5.61
N MET A 11 1.82 6.65 4.65
CA MET A 11 0.85 5.58 4.39
C MET A 11 1.54 4.27 3.99
N LEU A 12 2.55 4.32 3.11
CA LEU A 12 3.28 3.13 2.67
C LEU A 12 4.19 2.56 3.77
N ALA A 13 4.75 3.42 4.63
CA ALA A 13 5.52 2.98 5.78
C ALA A 13 4.64 2.21 6.77
N GLU A 14 3.47 2.75 7.12
CA GLU A 14 2.48 2.09 7.98
C GLU A 14 2.07 0.73 7.39
N ALA A 15 1.76 0.70 6.09
CA ALA A 15 1.41 -0.53 5.36
C ALA A 15 2.52 -1.59 5.35
N SER A 16 3.78 -1.17 5.22
CA SER A 16 4.92 -2.09 5.16
C SER A 16 5.35 -2.63 6.53
N ALA A 17 5.03 -1.90 7.60
CA ALA A 17 5.35 -2.28 8.97
C ALA A 17 4.34 -3.30 9.54
N SER A 18 3.16 -3.38 8.94
CA SER A 18 2.11 -4.28 9.37
C SER A 18 2.22 -5.63 8.66
N GLU A 19 2.47 -6.68 9.45
CA GLU A 19 2.58 -8.05 8.94
C GLU A 19 1.22 -8.75 8.82
N THR A 20 0.11 -8.04 9.03
CA THR A 20 -1.24 -8.63 8.97
C THR A 20 -1.74 -8.78 7.54
N ASP A 21 -2.38 -9.93 7.24
CA ASP A 21 -3.11 -10.19 5.98
C ASP A 21 -4.29 -9.22 5.73
N LEU A 22 -4.53 -8.29 6.66
CA LEU A 22 -5.54 -7.23 6.61
C LEU A 22 -5.03 -5.95 5.93
N ASP A 23 -3.72 -5.81 5.73
CA ASP A 23 -3.09 -4.62 5.15
C ASP A 23 -2.95 -4.77 3.64
N ARG A 24 -4.06 -5.16 3.01
CA ARG A 24 -4.10 -5.37 1.57
C ARG A 24 -4.23 -4.05 0.84
N PHE A 25 -3.36 -3.88 -0.14
CA PHE A 25 -3.44 -2.77 -1.08
C PHE A 25 -3.93 -3.28 -2.42
N LYS A 26 -4.90 -2.57 -2.97
CA LYS A 26 -5.33 -2.70 -4.36
C LYS A 26 -4.68 -1.59 -5.17
N ILE A 27 -3.80 -1.97 -6.09
CA ILE A 27 -3.18 -1.06 -7.06
C ILE A 27 -3.92 -1.19 -8.38
N LEU A 28 -4.32 -0.07 -8.96
CA LEU A 28 -4.78 0.00 -10.35
C LEU A 28 -3.64 0.46 -11.26
N SER A 29 -3.32 -0.34 -12.28
CA SER A 29 -2.37 0.01 -13.34
C SER A 29 -2.96 -0.30 -14.71
N HIS A 30 -3.12 0.76 -15.52
CA HIS A 30 -3.81 0.69 -16.80
C HIS A 30 -5.21 0.07 -16.65
N GLN A 31 -5.40 -1.16 -17.14
CA GLN A 31 -6.67 -1.91 -17.14
C GLN A 31 -6.59 -3.18 -16.27
N ARG A 32 -5.56 -3.31 -15.41
CA ARG A 32 -5.43 -4.41 -14.45
C ARG A 32 -5.31 -3.89 -13.03
N PHE A 33 -5.81 -4.69 -12.09
CA PHE A 33 -5.63 -4.48 -10.67
C PHE A 33 -4.72 -5.57 -10.10
N PHE A 34 -3.92 -5.19 -9.12
CA PHE A 34 -3.11 -6.09 -8.32
C PHE A 34 -3.50 -5.90 -6.86
N THR A 35 -3.63 -7.00 -6.14
CA THR A 35 -3.95 -6.99 -4.70
C THR A 35 -2.87 -7.74 -3.95
N GLY A 36 -2.38 -7.17 -2.86
CA GLY A 36 -1.40 -7.81 -1.98
C GLY A 36 -0.92 -6.88 -0.88
N CYS A 37 -0.06 -7.39 0.00
CA CYS A 37 0.55 -6.61 1.07
C CYS A 37 1.82 -5.91 0.58
N VAL A 38 2.14 -4.72 1.11
CA VAL A 38 3.34 -3.97 0.74
C VAL A 38 4.57 -4.63 1.37
N ALA A 39 5.45 -5.19 0.55
CA ALA A 39 6.70 -5.79 1.01
C ALA A 39 7.88 -4.81 1.06
N GLY A 40 7.76 -3.67 0.37
CA GLY A 40 8.77 -2.62 0.33
C GLY A 40 8.45 -1.58 -0.73
N PHE A 41 9.06 -0.41 -0.62
CA PHE A 41 8.88 0.69 -1.58
C PHE A 41 10.08 1.63 -1.56
N ASP A 42 10.23 2.39 -2.63
CA ASP A 42 11.15 3.51 -2.72
C ASP A 42 10.47 4.72 -3.39
N GLN A 43 11.27 5.71 -3.81
CA GLN A 43 10.76 6.90 -4.49
C GLN A 43 10.00 6.59 -5.79
N PHE A 44 10.32 5.50 -6.50
CA PHE A 44 9.85 5.20 -7.85
C PHE A 44 9.03 3.93 -7.96
N THR A 45 9.20 3.00 -7.02
CA THR A 45 8.69 1.63 -7.10
C THR A 45 8.02 1.21 -5.79
N MET A 46 7.22 0.16 -5.92
CA MET A 46 6.58 -0.53 -4.80
C MET A 46 6.54 -2.03 -5.10
N VAL A 47 6.75 -2.85 -4.08
CA VAL A 47 6.70 -4.30 -4.17
C VAL A 47 5.48 -4.80 -3.41
N LEU A 48 4.63 -5.56 -4.09
CA LEU A 48 3.51 -6.28 -3.48
C LEU A 48 3.82 -7.76 -3.35
N LYS A 49 3.39 -8.37 -2.25
CA LYS A 49 3.38 -9.82 -2.04
C LYS A 49 1.94 -10.32 -2.15
N GLY A 50 1.68 -11.24 -3.07
CA GLY A 50 0.34 -11.82 -3.30
C GLY A 50 0.00 -13.02 -2.40
N ASP A 51 -1.29 -13.38 -2.36
CA ASP A 51 -1.88 -14.34 -1.40
C ASP A 51 -1.83 -15.82 -1.82
N LYS A 52 -1.58 -16.15 -3.10
CA LYS A 52 -1.59 -17.56 -3.55
C LYS A 52 -0.19 -18.13 -3.64
N GLY A 53 0.00 -19.25 -2.92
CA GLY A 53 1.11 -20.21 -2.91
C GLY A 53 2.32 -19.90 -3.81
N GLU A 54 3.49 -19.82 -3.15
CA GLU A 54 4.81 -19.46 -3.69
C GLU A 54 4.96 -17.98 -4.09
N LYS A 55 5.21 -17.14 -3.08
CA LYS A 55 6.07 -15.92 -3.12
C LYS A 55 6.06 -15.12 -4.44
N GLN A 56 4.90 -14.83 -5.01
CA GLN A 56 4.84 -13.87 -6.11
C GLN A 56 5.03 -12.46 -5.57
N LEU A 57 6.26 -11.96 -5.73
CA LEU A 57 6.60 -10.55 -5.57
C LEU A 57 6.32 -9.83 -6.88
N VAL A 58 5.47 -8.83 -6.83
CA VAL A 58 5.14 -7.99 -7.97
C VAL A 58 5.79 -6.63 -7.76
N LEU A 59 6.77 -6.30 -8.59
CA LEU A 59 7.34 -4.96 -8.65
C LEU A 59 6.45 -4.08 -9.54
N VAL A 60 6.01 -2.95 -9.00
CA VAL A 60 5.18 -1.97 -9.70
C VAL A 60 5.89 -0.63 -9.71
N TYR A 61 6.00 -0.02 -10.90
CA TYR A 61 6.45 1.36 -11.02
C TYR A 61 5.33 2.33 -10.69
N LYS A 62 5.59 3.31 -9.82
CA LYS A 62 4.61 4.31 -9.39
C LYS A 62 4.03 5.14 -10.56
N HIS A 63 4.80 5.34 -11.64
CA HIS A 63 4.29 6.05 -12.83
C HIS A 63 3.21 5.28 -13.60
N ALA A 64 3.15 3.96 -13.42
CA ALA A 64 2.13 3.11 -14.05
C ALA A 64 0.90 2.94 -13.13
N ILE A 65 0.91 3.52 -11.94
CA ILE A 65 -0.18 3.41 -10.96
C ILE A 65 -1.10 4.62 -11.09
N SER A 66 -2.39 4.38 -11.31
CA SER A 66 -3.41 5.43 -11.29
C SER A 66 -4.06 5.58 -9.92
N THR A 67 -4.17 4.50 -9.14
CA THR A 67 -4.83 4.51 -7.83
C THR A 67 -4.20 3.46 -6.91
N ILE A 68 -3.98 3.86 -5.65
CA ILE A 68 -3.64 2.97 -4.53
C ILE A 68 -4.80 3.06 -3.54
N ALA A 69 -5.44 1.93 -3.26
CA ALA A 69 -6.50 1.83 -2.26
C ALA A 69 -6.11 0.83 -1.18
N ALA A 70 -6.20 1.25 0.07
CA ALA A 70 -6.14 0.35 1.22
C ALA A 70 -7.50 -0.35 1.38
N ASP A 71 -7.50 -1.63 1.77
CA ASP A 71 -8.72 -2.30 2.20
C ASP A 71 -9.26 -1.66 3.49
N ASP A 72 -10.57 -1.64 3.66
CA ASP A 72 -11.29 -0.81 4.66
C ASP A 72 -10.88 -1.15 6.11
N SER A 73 -10.31 -2.34 6.34
CA SER A 73 -9.76 -2.78 7.63
C SER A 73 -8.63 -1.90 8.16
N LEU A 74 -7.92 -1.16 7.30
CA LEU A 74 -6.88 -0.21 7.72
C LEU A 74 -7.43 1.13 8.22
N LEU A 75 -8.66 1.50 7.85
CA LEU A 75 -9.28 2.78 8.21
C LEU A 75 -10.04 2.73 9.54
N GLU A 76 -10.37 1.54 10.04
CA GLU A 76 -11.07 1.37 11.32
C GLU A 76 -10.15 1.57 12.53
N ASN A 77 -8.87 1.19 12.43
CA ASN A 77 -7.90 1.29 13.53
C ASN A 77 -7.44 2.74 13.84
N ASN A 78 -7.74 3.70 12.97
CA ASN A 78 -7.34 5.12 13.13
C ASN A 78 -8.46 6.02 13.67
N LYS A 79 -9.64 5.47 14.03
CA LYS A 79 -10.77 6.26 14.56
C LYS A 79 -10.75 6.45 16.07
N GLU A 80 -9.81 5.86 16.82
CA GLU A 80 -9.78 5.95 18.28
C GLU A 80 -8.91 7.09 18.84
N GLU A 81 -8.12 7.82 18.04
CA GLU A 81 -7.25 8.92 18.53
C GLU A 81 -7.84 10.33 18.41
N VAL A 82 -9.11 10.49 18.01
CA VAL A 82 -9.76 11.81 17.92
C VAL A 82 -10.98 11.88 18.83
N ASN A 83 -10.76 11.71 20.12
CA ASN A 83 -11.67 12.17 21.18
C ASN A 83 -10.84 12.63 22.38
N ASP A 84 -10.41 13.90 22.33
CA ASP A 84 -10.25 14.80 23.47
C ASP A 84 -10.28 16.26 22.98
#